data_AF-A0A846E279-F1
#
_entry.id   AF-A0A846E279-F1
#
_cell.length_a   1.000
_cell.length_b   1.000
_cell.length_c   1.000
_cell.angle_alpha   90.00
_cell.angle_beta   90.00
_cell.angle_gamma   90.00
#
_symmetry.space_group_name_H-M   'P 1'
#
loop_
_entity.id
_entity.type
_entity.pdbx_description
1 polymer ?
#
loop_
_entity_poly.entity_id
_entity_poly.type
_entity_poly.pdbx_seq_one_letter_code
_entity_poly.pdbx_strand_id
1 'polypeptide(L)'
;MCRVAVGRVEHTPSKLSLENQFLITLEYSREYRTYFHIGQSWGLNESTVDRIITKIENILIKSKSFRLPGKKQLLKSSNEISVVIVDVTENPIERPKKNRKNSTVAKRKSTH
;
A
#
# COMPACT_ATOMS: atom_id res chain seq x y z
N MET A 1 8.24 -11.83 -19.45
CA MET A 1 8.56 -11.76 -18.00
C MET A 1 9.28 -10.45 -17.73
N CYS A 2 8.61 -9.43 -17.19
CA CYS A 2 9.26 -8.16 -16.88
C CYS A 2 9.23 -7.97 -15.36
N ARG A 3 10.36 -8.25 -14.71
CA ARG A 3 10.59 -7.95 -13.29
C ARG A 3 10.89 -6.46 -13.19
N VAL A 4 9.93 -5.67 -12.70
CA VAL A 4 10.21 -4.31 -12.27
C VAL A 4 11.09 -4.41 -11.03
N ALA A 5 12.37 -4.07 -11.18
CA ALA A 5 13.28 -3.92 -10.07
C ALA A 5 12.81 -2.72 -9.24
N VAL A 6 12.12 -3.02 -8.13
CA VAL A 6 11.86 -2.03 -7.08
C VAL A 6 13.21 -1.73 -6.45
N GLY A 7 13.77 -0.56 -6.74
CA GLY A 7 15.00 -0.08 -6.10
C GLY A 7 14.86 -0.19 -4.58
N ARG A 8 15.90 -0.70 -3.92
CA ARG A 8 15.93 -0.74 -2.45
C ARG A 8 15.99 0.69 -1.94
N VAL A 9 14.85 1.22 -1.52
CA VAL A 9 14.83 2.43 -0.69
C VAL A 9 15.32 1.99 0.68
N GLU A 10 16.59 2.26 0.97
CA GLU A 10 17.17 2.07 2.30
C GLU A 10 16.39 2.96 3.29
N HIS A 11 15.73 2.32 4.26
CA HIS A 11 14.89 3.01 5.22
C HIS A 11 15.76 3.44 6.41
N THR A 12 15.84 4.75 6.69
CA THR A 12 16.43 5.24 7.92
C THR A 12 15.67 4.68 9.14
N PRO A 13 16.37 4.39 10.26
CA PRO A 13 15.72 3.91 11.46
C PRO A 13 14.70 4.95 11.93
N SER A 14 13.44 4.55 11.95
CA SER A 14 12.33 5.37 12.41
C SER A 14 12.46 5.57 13.92
N LYS A 15 12.39 6.82 14.39
CA LYS A 15 12.37 7.17 15.82
C LYS A 15 11.19 6.54 16.59
N LEU A 16 10.13 6.15 15.88
CA LEU A 16 8.92 5.55 16.45
C LEU A 16 9.09 4.05 16.68
N SER A 17 8.47 3.56 17.76
CA SER A 17 8.36 2.13 18.02
C SER A 17 7.60 1.41 16.89
N LEU A 18 7.73 0.08 16.82
CA LEU A 18 7.07 -0.70 15.78
C LEU A 18 5.55 -0.64 15.92
N GLU A 19 5.06 -0.68 17.16
CA GLU A 19 3.63 -0.61 17.49
C GLU A 19 3.01 0.69 16.98
N ASN A 20 3.69 1.83 17.21
CA ASN A 20 3.22 3.12 16.73
C ASN A 20 3.24 3.22 15.20
N GLN A 21 4.24 2.63 14.54
CA GLN A 21 4.26 2.55 13.07
C GLN A 21 3.07 1.76 12.52
N PHE A 22 2.72 0.64 13.17
CA PHE A 22 1.54 -0.14 12.83
C PHE A 22 0.25 0.64 13.09
N LEU A 23 0.14 1.31 14.23
CA LEU A 23 -1.06 2.07 14.60
C LEU A 23 -1.34 3.19 13.61
N ILE A 24 -0.32 3.95 13.20
CA ILE A 24 -0.42 4.97 12.14
C ILE A 24 -0.94 4.36 10.83
N THR A 25 -0.44 3.18 10.45
CA THR A 25 -0.83 2.50 9.22
C THR A 25 -2.28 2.01 9.27
N LEU A 26 -2.73 1.54 10.43
CA LEU A 26 -4.11 1.10 10.66
C LEU A 26 -5.09 2.28 10.68
N GLU A 27 -4.71 3.40 11.28
CA GLU A 27 -5.50 4.65 11.28
C GLU A 27 -5.74 5.14 9.85
N TYR A 28 -4.67 5.17 9.04
CA TYR A 28 -4.78 5.48 7.61
C TYR A 28 -5.72 4.51 6.86
N SER A 29 -5.58 3.20 7.11
CA SER A 29 -6.41 2.17 6.44
C SER A 29 -7.89 2.23 6.84
N ARG A 30 -8.20 2.66 8.06
CA ARG A 30 -9.56 2.73 8.58
C ARG A 30 -10.30 4.00 8.17
N GLU A 31 -9.64 5.15 8.26
CA GLU A 31 -10.31 6.46 8.13
C GLU A 31 -9.89 7.25 6.88
N TYR A 32 -8.96 6.72 6.08
CA TYR A 32 -8.42 7.38 4.88
C TYR A 32 -8.03 8.85 5.12
N ARG A 33 -7.54 9.15 6.32
CA ARG A 33 -7.13 10.50 6.72
C ARG A 33 -5.89 10.91 5.92
N THR A 34 -5.80 12.18 5.51
CA THR A 34 -4.63 12.66 4.77
C THR A 34 -3.36 12.53 5.61
N TYR A 35 -2.23 12.26 4.96
CA TYR A 35 -0.94 12.11 5.64
C TYR A 35 -0.55 13.35 6.45
N PHE A 36 -0.91 14.54 5.95
CA PHE A 36 -0.78 15.79 6.71
C PHE A 36 -1.51 15.74 8.06
N HIS A 37 -2.79 15.35 8.08
CA HIS A 37 -3.58 15.30 9.32
C HIS A 37 -3.06 14.24 10.30
N ILE A 38 -2.68 13.06 9.79
CA ILE A 38 -2.06 12.03 10.63
C ILE A 38 -0.73 12.55 11.19
N GLY A 39 0.06 13.25 10.38
CA GLY A 39 1.28 13.92 10.81
C GLY A 39 1.04 14.93 11.93
N GLN A 40 -0.01 15.76 11.83
CA GLN A 40 -0.38 16.70 12.90
C GLN A 40 -0.73 15.98 14.20
N SER A 41 -1.55 14.91 14.15
CA SER A 41 -1.92 14.13 15.36
C SER A 41 -0.71 13.50 16.06
N TRP A 42 0.27 13.04 15.29
CA TRP A 42 1.45 12.31 15.78
C TRP A 42 2.70 13.19 15.96
N GLY A 43 2.63 14.48 15.64
CA GLY A 43 3.79 15.38 15.68
C GLY A 43 4.87 15.06 14.64
N LEU A 44 4.47 14.52 13.48
CA LEU A 44 5.34 14.09 12.39
C LEU A 44 5.15 14.95 11.14
N ASN A 45 6.19 15.02 10.32
CA ASN A 45 6.06 15.57 8.98
C ASN A 45 5.29 14.58 8.08
N GLU A 46 4.50 15.09 7.15
CA GLU A 46 3.73 14.34 6.16
C GLU A 46 4.60 13.29 5.43
N SER A 47 5.79 13.71 4.97
CA SER A 47 6.74 12.82 4.30
C SER A 47 7.23 11.65 5.17
N THR A 48 7.22 11.81 6.49
CA THR A 48 7.62 10.76 7.43
C THR A 48 6.50 9.74 7.61
N VAL A 49 5.25 10.22 7.68
CA VAL A 49 4.05 9.38 7.73
C VAL A 49 3.96 8.51 6.47
N ASP A 50 4.09 9.12 5.29
CA ASP A 50 4.06 8.39 4.00
C ASP A 50 5.13 7.28 3.95
N ARG A 51 6.36 7.57 4.40
CA ARG A 51 7.45 6.58 4.47
C ARG A 51 7.15 5.44 5.43
N ILE A 52 6.52 5.72 6.59
CA ILE A 52 6.15 4.70 7.58
C ILE A 52 5.08 3.77 7.00
N ILE A 53 4.00 4.34 6.46
CA ILE A 53 2.88 3.58 5.88
C ILE A 53 3.39 2.71 4.74
N THR A 54 4.11 3.30 3.79
CA THR A 54 4.70 2.58 2.65
C THR A 54 5.63 1.46 3.11
N LYS A 55 6.43 1.67 4.16
CA LYS A 55 7.33 0.64 4.71
C LYS A 55 6.55 -0.54 5.29
N ILE A 56 5.56 -0.29 6.14
CA ILE A 56 4.75 -1.33 6.78
C ILE A 56 3.94 -2.12 5.74
N GLU A 57 3.27 -1.42 4.81
CA GLU A 57 2.54 -2.07 3.71
C GLU A 57 3.45 -2.99 2.89
N ASN A 58 4.66 -2.53 2.53
CA ASN A 58 5.61 -3.34 1.79
C ASN A 58 6.06 -4.59 2.57
N ILE A 59 6.21 -4.50 3.90
CA ILE A 59 6.53 -5.65 4.75
C ILE A 59 5.37 -6.65 4.75
N LEU A 60 4.13 -6.18 4.92
CA LEU A 60 2.92 -7.02 4.91
C LEU A 60 2.67 -7.68 3.55
N ILE A 61 2.92 -6.98 2.45
CA ILE A 61 2.81 -7.54 1.10
C ILE A 61 3.87 -8.63 0.89
N LYS A 62 5.10 -8.40 1.38
CA LYS A 62 6.21 -9.37 1.28
C LYS A 62 5.99 -10.62 2.12
N SER A 63 5.34 -10.51 3.28
CA SER A 63 5.04 -11.66 4.14
C SER A 63 4.08 -12.65 3.48
N LYS A 64 3.24 -12.19 2.54
CA LYS A 64 2.24 -12.97 1.81
C LYS A 64 1.15 -13.62 2.68
N SER A 65 1.21 -13.50 4.00
CA SER A 65 0.26 -14.09 4.95
C SER A 65 -1.16 -13.56 4.78
N PHE A 66 -1.29 -12.30 4.34
CA PHE A 66 -2.58 -11.63 4.13
C PHE A 66 -3.04 -11.66 2.68
N ARG A 67 -2.40 -12.45 1.82
CA ARG A 67 -2.80 -12.57 0.41
C ARG A 67 -4.00 -13.49 0.30
N LEU A 68 -5.06 -13.00 -0.32
CA LEU A 68 -6.17 -13.84 -0.72
C LEU A 68 -5.66 -14.96 -1.65
N PRO A 69 -6.15 -16.19 -1.46
CA PRO A 69 -5.83 -17.29 -2.37
C PRO A 69 -6.35 -16.95 -3.77
N GLY A 70 -5.78 -17.60 -4.80
CA GLY A 70 -6.11 -17.27 -6.18
C GLY A 70 -7.62 -17.43 -6.46
N LYS A 71 -8.17 -16.64 -7.41
CA LYS A 71 -9.60 -16.65 -7.76
C LYS A 71 -10.19 -18.06 -7.98
N LYS A 72 -9.39 -18.98 -8.55
CA LYS A 72 -9.78 -20.38 -8.78
C LYS A 72 -9.79 -21.24 -7.50
N GLN A 73 -8.99 -20.89 -6.50
CA GLN A 73 -8.95 -21.58 -5.20
C GLN A 73 -10.12 -21.15 -4.31
N LEU A 74 -10.51 -19.87 -4.35
CA LEU A 74 -11.71 -19.36 -3.66
C LEU A 74 -13.01 -20.09 -4.08
N LEU A 75 -13.09 -20.51 -5.35
CA LEU A 75 -14.24 -21.24 -5.90
C LEU A 75 -14.21 -22.75 -5.60
N LYS A 76 -13.03 -23.30 -5.26
CA LYS A 76 -12.81 -24.75 -5.11
C LYS A 76 -12.85 -25.23 -3.67
N SER A 77 -12.76 -24.33 -2.70
CA SER A 77 -12.61 -24.73 -1.31
C SER A 77 -13.95 -24.93 -0.62
N SER A 78 -14.24 -26.18 -0.26
CA SER A 78 -15.02 -26.61 0.91
C SER A 78 -14.37 -26.17 2.24
N ASN A 79 -13.73 -25.00 2.26
CA ASN A 79 -13.20 -24.41 3.47
C ASN A 79 -14.33 -23.58 4.07
N GLU A 80 -14.47 -23.64 5.39
CA GLU A 80 -15.23 -22.65 6.17
C GLU A 80 -14.61 -21.27 5.92
N ILE A 81 -15.02 -20.61 4.84
CA ILE A 81 -14.73 -19.21 4.64
C ILE A 81 -15.48 -18.52 5.77
N SER A 82 -14.76 -17.99 6.76
CA SER A 82 -15.31 -17.01 7.67
C SER A 82 -15.69 -15.80 6.81
N VAL A 83 -16.95 -15.74 6.41
CA VAL A 83 -17.50 -14.65 5.61
C VAL A 83 -17.46 -13.41 6.49
N VAL A 84 -16.44 -12.58 6.31
CA VAL A 84 -16.40 -11.25 6.92
C VAL A 84 -17.21 -10.34 6.01
N ILE A 85 -18.41 -9.97 6.47
CA ILE A 85 -19.21 -8.93 5.82
C ILE A 85 -18.54 -7.60 6.16
N VAL A 86 -17.84 -7.03 5.19
CA VAL A 86 -17.27 -5.69 5.29
C VAL A 86 -18.27 -4.74 4.66
N ASP A 87 -18.83 -3.82 5.45
CA ASP A 87 -19.62 -2.72 4.92
C ASP A 87 -18.69 -1.81 4.12
N VAL A 88 -18.93 -1.69 2.81
CA VAL A 88 -18.13 -0.86 1.91
C VAL A 88 -18.92 0.40 1.62
N THR A 89 -18.62 1.48 2.33
CA THR A 89 -19.10 2.81 1.97
C THR A 89 -18.23 3.39 0.87
N GLU A 90 -18.81 3.64 -0.31
CA GLU A 90 -18.11 4.30 -1.41
C GLU A 90 -17.89 5.79 -1.05
N ASN A 91 -16.66 6.14 -0.64
CA ASN A 91 -16.26 7.54 -0.55
C ASN A 91 -15.80 8.04 -1.93
N PRO A 92 -16.21 9.24 -2.37
CA PRO A 92 -15.79 9.79 -3.66
C PRO A 92 -14.28 10.02 -3.64
N ILE A 93 -13.56 9.18 -4.39
CA ILE A 93 -12.14 9.37 -4.66
C ILE A 93 -11.94 9.76 -6.12
N GLU A 94 -11.08 10.73 -6.39
CA GLU A 94 -10.62 11.02 -7.75
C GLU A 94 -9.71 9.89 -8.22
N ARG A 95 -10.32 8.77 -8.63
CA ARG A 95 -9.62 7.67 -9.27
C ARG A 95 -9.03 8.20 -10.58
N PRO A 96 -7.70 8.21 -10.77
CA PRO A 96 -7.12 8.68 -12.02
C PRO A 96 -7.64 7.82 -13.18
N LYS A 97 -8.34 8.46 -14.12
CA LYS A 97 -8.85 7.77 -15.32
C LYS A 97 -7.67 7.22 -16.10
N LYS A 98 -7.73 5.92 -16.39
CA LYS A 98 -6.64 5.18 -17.04
C LYS A 98 -6.55 5.61 -18.50
N ASN A 99 -5.70 6.59 -18.78
CA ASN A 99 -5.50 7.13 -20.12
C ASN A 99 -4.23 6.50 -20.72
N ARG A 100 -4.32 5.95 -21.94
CA ARG A 100 -3.18 5.37 -22.68
C ARG A 100 -2.00 6.34 -22.91
N LYS A 101 -2.20 7.64 -22.69
CA LYS A 101 -1.21 8.70 -22.95
C LYS A 101 -0.09 8.78 -21.91
N ASN A 102 -0.31 8.33 -20.66
CA ASN A 102 0.66 8.55 -19.58
C ASN A 102 1.66 7.39 -19.41
N SER A 103 1.50 6.29 -20.14
CA SER A 103 2.38 5.11 -20.04
C SER A 103 3.41 5.01 -21.18
N THR A 104 3.80 6.13 -21.79
CA THR A 104 4.90 6.13 -22.76
C THR A 104 6.21 6.08 -22.01
N VAL A 105 6.68 4.87 -21.68
CA VAL A 105 8.08 4.66 -21.32
C VAL A 105 8.91 5.10 -22.52
N ALA A 106 9.62 6.22 -22.40
CA ALA A 106 10.54 6.68 -23.45
C ALA A 106 11.55 5.54 -23.73
N LYS A 107 11.52 5.02 -24.96
CA LYS A 107 12.46 4.02 -25.44
C LYS A 107 13.86 4.66 -25.40
N ARG A 108 14.76 4.20 -24.53
CA ARG A 108 16.16 4.67 -24.50
C ARG A 108 16.76 4.43 -25.89
N LYS A 109 17.18 5.48 -26.59
CA LYS A 109 17.93 5.36 -27.85
C LYS A 109 19.34 4.89 -27.51
N SER A 110 19.81 3.85 -28.19
CA SER A 110 21.22 3.45 -28.20
C SER A 110 21.99 4.51 -28.97
N THR A 111 22.91 5.21 -28.30
CA THR A 111 23.96 6.00 -28.95
C THR A 111 25.05 5.04 -29.43
N HIS A 112 25.37 5.12 -30.72
CA HIS A 112 26.51 4.48 -31.38
C HIS A 112 27.77 5.29 -31.11
#